data_AF-A0A1C6BPQ9-F1
#
_entry.id   AF-A0A1C6BPQ9-F1
#
_cell.length_a   1.000
_cell.length_b   1.000
_cell.length_c   1.000
_cell.angle_alpha   90.00
_cell.angle_beta   90.00
_cell.angle_gamma   90.00
#
_symmetry.space_group_name_H-M   'P 1'
#
loop_
_entity.id
_entity.type
_entity.pdbx_description
1 polymer ?
#
loop_
_entity_poly.entity_id
_entity_poly.type
_entity_poly.pdbx_seq_one_letter_code
_entity_poly.pdbx_strand_id
1 'polypeptide(L)'
;MHKFLRAAGFSMYTKKKDIEKLLDLLERQPSMTRCVQVDEESNVCEMRTEVAPGLGISIIGELNEEGNFEREFYFPYQESHIIGSTEECSVQRHTEKETYSGMVDENKVGITLIFYIQNFMEFRERMLDKEHHSKISSVCFSGMSVGGKVLLPIKKSQKQIQKAKVAAKNRNSLIEAAKNGDEDAMESLTIEDIDLYSQISRRAMKEDLYSIIDSCFMPCGVECDQYSVIGEIEEVEKIRNIYTKEEIYRMKIESHDLEFVVCINSKDLLGEPQPGRRFKGQIWMQGTLKLEDIIRKQGIK
;
A
#
# COMPACT_ATOMS: atom_id res chain seq x y z
N MET A 1 -16.70 -11.70 0.96
CA MET A 1 -15.70 -12.32 1.83
C MET A 1 -14.35 -11.74 1.49
N HIS A 2 -13.65 -11.12 2.44
CA HIS A 2 -12.43 -10.41 2.12
C HIS A 2 -11.24 -11.37 1.98
N LYS A 3 -10.74 -11.56 0.74
CA LYS A 3 -9.67 -12.53 0.39
C LYS A 3 -8.40 -12.35 1.24
N PHE A 4 -8.10 -11.10 1.63
CA PHE A 4 -6.88 -10.73 2.33
C PHE A 4 -6.90 -10.96 3.86
N LEU A 5 -8.01 -11.44 4.45
CA LEU A 5 -8.03 -11.79 5.89
C LEU A 5 -6.93 -12.79 6.27
N ARG A 6 -6.60 -13.70 5.36
CA ARG A 6 -5.51 -14.67 5.57
C ARG A 6 -4.15 -14.00 5.76
N ALA A 7 -3.90 -12.87 5.12
CA ALA A 7 -2.67 -12.09 5.28
C ALA A 7 -2.53 -11.53 6.70
N ALA A 8 -3.67 -11.28 7.37
CA ALA A 8 -3.75 -10.93 8.78
C ALA A 8 -3.75 -12.14 9.73
N GLY A 9 -3.50 -13.36 9.25
CA GLY A 9 -3.43 -14.56 10.08
C GLY A 9 -4.74 -15.32 10.26
N PHE A 10 -5.75 -15.07 9.43
CA PHE A 10 -7.03 -15.79 9.48
C PHE A 10 -7.18 -16.82 8.36
N SER A 11 -6.11 -17.54 8.01
CA SER A 11 -6.11 -18.47 6.86
C SER A 11 -7.17 -19.59 6.96
N MET A 12 -7.52 -19.97 8.19
CA MET A 12 -8.53 -21.00 8.50
C MET A 12 -9.98 -20.53 8.31
N TYR A 13 -10.23 -19.22 8.24
CA TYR A 13 -11.56 -18.64 8.16
C TYR A 13 -12.02 -18.55 6.70
N THR A 14 -12.49 -19.68 6.17
CA THR A 14 -12.96 -19.79 4.78
C THR A 14 -14.47 -19.87 4.63
N LYS A 15 -15.20 -20.14 5.72
CA LYS A 15 -16.67 -20.25 5.73
C LYS A 15 -17.27 -18.95 6.26
N LYS A 16 -18.34 -18.47 5.59
CA LYS A 16 -19.06 -17.25 6.00
C LYS A 16 -19.42 -17.26 7.49
N LYS A 17 -19.98 -18.37 7.99
CA LYS A 17 -20.42 -18.51 9.39
C LYS A 17 -19.28 -18.37 10.41
N ASP A 18 -18.07 -18.81 10.06
CA ASP A 18 -16.92 -18.70 10.97
C ASP A 18 -16.36 -17.27 10.97
N ILE A 19 -16.45 -16.57 9.83
CA ILE A 19 -16.08 -15.16 9.73
C ILE A 19 -17.08 -14.28 10.49
N GLU A 20 -18.40 -14.52 10.39
CA GLU A 20 -19.37 -13.75 11.19
C GLU A 20 -19.07 -13.85 12.69
N LYS A 21 -18.81 -15.07 13.19
CA LYS A 21 -18.41 -15.27 14.59
C LYS A 21 -17.12 -14.56 14.98
N LEU A 22 -16.16 -14.47 14.06
CA LEU A 22 -14.93 -13.71 14.29
C LEU A 22 -15.26 -12.23 14.40
N LEU A 23 -16.03 -11.69 13.48
CA LEU A 23 -16.38 -10.27 13.50
C LEU A 23 -17.20 -9.91 14.75
N ASP A 24 -18.15 -10.76 15.15
CA ASP A 24 -18.92 -10.59 16.40
C ASP A 24 -18.03 -10.60 17.64
N LEU A 25 -16.89 -11.32 17.60
CA LEU A 25 -15.90 -11.30 18.67
C LEU A 25 -15.11 -9.99 18.68
N LEU A 26 -14.68 -9.52 17.50
CA LEU A 26 -13.87 -8.31 17.35
C LEU A 26 -14.68 -7.05 17.72
N GLU A 27 -15.97 -7.01 17.40
CA GLU A 27 -16.87 -5.90 17.76
C GLU A 27 -17.10 -5.74 19.26
N ARG A 28 -16.93 -6.80 20.06
CA ARG A 28 -17.13 -6.73 21.51
C ARG A 28 -16.00 -6.02 22.24
N GLN A 29 -14.80 -6.03 21.67
CA GLN A 29 -13.59 -5.46 22.28
C GLN A 29 -12.72 -4.76 21.23
N PRO A 30 -13.24 -3.71 20.58
CA PRO A 30 -12.45 -2.95 19.62
C PRO A 30 -11.31 -2.24 20.34
N SER A 31 -10.13 -2.23 19.71
CA SER A 31 -8.98 -1.44 20.13
C SER A 31 -9.25 0.06 19.98
N MET A 32 -10.04 0.44 18.99
CA MET A 32 -10.46 1.81 18.71
C MET A 32 -11.85 1.83 18.10
N THR A 33 -12.68 2.77 18.53
CA THR A 33 -13.96 3.09 17.88
C THR A 33 -13.97 4.55 17.49
N ARG A 34 -14.35 4.85 16.25
CA ARG A 34 -14.52 6.21 15.73
C ARG A 34 -15.87 6.31 15.03
N CYS A 35 -16.65 7.33 15.34
CA CYS A 35 -17.91 7.61 14.64
C CYS A 35 -17.88 9.03 14.09
N VAL A 36 -18.32 9.19 12.85
CA VAL A 36 -18.42 10.48 12.16
C VAL A 36 -19.84 10.63 11.65
N GLN A 37 -20.47 11.74 12.00
CA GLN A 37 -21.80 12.08 11.50
C GLN A 37 -21.71 12.47 10.02
N VAL A 38 -22.51 11.81 9.20
CA VAL A 38 -22.51 11.97 7.74
C VAL A 38 -23.58 12.96 7.29
N ASP A 39 -24.77 12.85 7.87
CA ASP A 39 -25.87 13.80 7.71
C ASP A 39 -26.70 13.89 9.01
N GLU A 40 -27.87 14.53 8.98
CA GLU A 40 -28.72 14.71 10.17
C GLU A 40 -29.24 13.37 10.74
N GLU A 41 -29.29 12.31 9.94
CA GLU A 41 -29.89 11.01 10.27
C GLU A 41 -28.92 9.82 10.21
N SER A 42 -27.76 9.95 9.55
CA SER A 42 -26.79 8.87 9.33
C SER A 42 -25.43 9.13 9.99
N ASN A 43 -24.91 8.08 10.62
CA ASN A 43 -23.61 8.06 11.26
C ASN A 43 -22.82 6.86 10.76
N VAL A 44 -21.60 7.09 10.30
CA VAL A 44 -20.67 6.01 9.97
C VAL A 44 -19.78 5.77 11.18
N CYS A 45 -19.65 4.51 11.59
CA CYS A 45 -18.79 4.08 12.68
C CYS A 45 -17.77 3.05 12.20
N GLU A 46 -16.53 3.23 12.63
CA GLU A 46 -15.41 2.33 12.41
C GLU A 46 -14.96 1.75 13.74
N MET A 47 -14.92 0.42 13.82
CA MET A 47 -14.34 -0.34 14.92
C MET A 47 -13.08 -1.05 14.42
N ARG A 48 -11.92 -0.68 14.95
CA ARG A 48 -10.65 -1.36 14.66
C ARG A 48 -10.26 -2.28 15.78
N THR A 49 -9.85 -3.49 15.42
CA THR A 49 -9.27 -4.45 16.36
C THR A 49 -7.91 -4.90 15.87
N GLU A 50 -6.89 -4.67 16.69
CA GLU A 50 -5.54 -5.17 16.42
C GLU A 50 -5.47 -6.68 16.69
N VAL A 51 -4.80 -7.37 15.77
CA VAL A 51 -4.49 -8.80 15.88
C VAL A 51 -3.00 -9.04 16.12
N ALA A 52 -2.18 -8.03 15.83
CA ALA A 52 -0.79 -7.85 16.23
C ALA A 52 -0.50 -6.32 16.15
N PRO A 53 0.57 -5.80 16.79
CA PRO A 53 0.85 -4.36 16.77
C PRO A 53 0.92 -3.81 15.33
N GLY A 54 0.03 -2.87 14.96
CA GLY A 54 -0.07 -2.27 13.63
C GLY A 54 -0.69 -3.17 12.55
N LEU A 55 -1.28 -4.31 12.89
CA LEU A 55 -2.00 -5.21 11.98
C LEU A 55 -3.36 -5.54 12.58
N GLY A 56 -4.44 -5.35 11.83
CA GLY A 56 -5.77 -5.54 12.39
C GLY A 56 -6.87 -5.75 11.37
N ILE A 57 -8.10 -5.73 11.87
CA ILE A 57 -9.32 -5.70 11.06
C ILE A 57 -10.08 -4.43 11.43
N SER A 58 -10.48 -3.68 10.40
CA SER A 58 -11.42 -2.58 10.51
C SER A 58 -12.81 -3.07 10.12
N ILE A 59 -13.79 -2.79 10.96
CA ILE A 59 -15.21 -3.12 10.78
C ILE A 59 -15.98 -1.81 10.70
N ILE A 60 -16.74 -1.64 9.62
CA ILE A 60 -17.47 -0.42 9.30
C ILE A 60 -18.95 -0.76 9.30
N GLY A 61 -19.72 0.14 9.88
CA GLY A 61 -21.17 0.04 9.94
C GLY A 61 -21.80 1.35 10.36
N GLU A 62 -23.09 1.33 10.56
CA GLU A 62 -23.87 2.47 11.01
C GLU A 62 -24.52 2.18 12.36
N LEU A 63 -24.89 3.22 13.09
CA LEU A 63 -25.76 3.08 14.26
C LEU A 63 -27.19 3.29 13.81
N ASN A 64 -28.04 2.29 14.04
CA ASN A 64 -29.47 2.43 13.77
C ASN A 64 -30.17 3.33 14.82
N GLU A 65 -31.46 3.62 14.60
CA GLU A 65 -32.26 4.48 15.49
C GLU A 65 -32.31 3.99 16.95
N GLU A 66 -32.15 2.67 17.17
CA GLU A 66 -32.11 2.06 18.50
C GLU A 66 -30.72 2.13 19.17
N GLY A 67 -29.72 2.67 18.46
CA GLY A 67 -28.33 2.74 18.89
C GLY A 67 -27.55 1.43 18.74
N ASN A 68 -28.10 0.45 18.01
CA ASN A 68 -27.42 -0.80 17.71
C ASN A 68 -26.51 -0.63 16.48
N PHE A 69 -25.31 -1.20 16.54
CA PHE A 69 -24.36 -1.19 15.43
C PHE A 69 -24.75 -2.21 14.37
N GLU A 70 -24.97 -1.74 13.15
CA GLU A 70 -25.24 -2.55 11.97
C GLU A 70 -24.02 -2.58 11.06
N ARG A 71 -23.32 -3.72 11.06
CA ARG A 71 -22.13 -3.96 10.25
C ARG A 71 -22.47 -3.96 8.75
N GLU A 72 -21.78 -3.11 7.98
CA GLU A 72 -21.87 -3.08 6.52
C GLU A 72 -20.75 -3.86 5.86
N PHE A 73 -19.50 -3.57 6.23
CA PHE A 73 -18.33 -4.20 5.62
C PHE A 73 -17.14 -4.23 6.59
N TYR A 74 -16.10 -4.95 6.20
CA TYR A 74 -14.86 -5.05 6.97
C TYR A 74 -13.69 -5.26 6.02
N PHE A 75 -12.50 -4.87 6.47
CA PHE A 75 -11.27 -5.15 5.76
C PHE A 75 -10.09 -5.30 6.73
N PRO A 76 -9.10 -6.17 6.42
CA PRO A 76 -7.84 -6.19 7.13
C PRO A 76 -6.99 -4.98 6.74
N TYR A 77 -6.18 -4.50 7.68
CA TYR A 77 -5.25 -3.39 7.45
C TYR A 77 -3.88 -3.69 8.03
N GLN A 78 -2.85 -3.16 7.39
CA GLN A 78 -1.50 -3.09 7.93
C GLN A 78 -1.07 -1.63 7.98
N GLU A 79 -0.76 -1.12 9.17
CA GLU A 79 -0.27 0.24 9.33
C GLU A 79 1.17 0.36 8.84
N SER A 80 1.51 1.53 8.33
CA SER A 80 2.87 1.87 7.92
C SER A 80 3.22 3.27 8.42
N HIS A 81 4.45 3.43 8.86
CA HIS A 81 5.03 4.73 9.20
C HIS A 81 6.10 5.16 8.19
N ILE A 82 6.31 4.35 7.15
CA ILE A 82 7.27 4.62 6.08
C ILE A 82 6.57 5.48 5.03
N ILE A 83 7.10 6.68 4.81
CA ILE A 83 6.63 7.58 3.77
C ILE A 83 7.02 6.97 2.42
N GLY A 84 6.02 6.52 1.67
CA GLY A 84 6.22 5.96 0.33
C GLY A 84 6.29 7.06 -0.72
N SER A 85 5.38 8.04 -0.63
CA SER A 85 5.30 9.17 -1.55
C SER A 85 4.97 10.49 -0.84
N THR A 86 5.53 11.56 -1.39
CA THR A 86 5.23 12.97 -1.05
C THR A 86 4.60 13.71 -2.22
N GLU A 87 4.31 13.00 -3.32
CA GLU A 87 3.64 13.57 -4.49
C GLU A 87 2.18 13.93 -4.17
N GLU A 88 1.56 14.74 -5.02
CA GLU A 88 0.17 15.14 -4.83
C GLU A 88 -0.76 13.93 -4.89
N CYS A 89 -1.57 13.76 -3.84
CA CYS A 89 -2.54 12.67 -3.72
C CYS A 89 -3.95 13.21 -3.96
N SER A 90 -4.63 12.67 -4.96
CA SER A 90 -6.07 12.88 -5.12
C SER A 90 -6.85 11.77 -4.41
N VAL A 91 -8.06 12.07 -3.95
CA VAL A 91 -8.92 11.13 -3.22
C VAL A 91 -10.26 11.02 -3.94
N GLN A 92 -10.65 9.79 -4.28
CA GLN A 92 -11.92 9.49 -4.94
C GLN A 92 -12.77 8.57 -4.07
N ARG A 93 -14.06 8.90 -3.93
CA ARG A 93 -15.03 8.08 -3.23
C ARG A 93 -15.53 6.95 -4.13
N HIS A 94 -15.69 5.75 -3.59
CA HIS A 94 -16.33 4.66 -4.31
C HIS A 94 -17.85 4.86 -4.42
N THR A 95 -18.44 4.47 -5.55
CA THR A 95 -19.87 4.68 -5.83
C THR A 95 -20.78 3.92 -4.86
N GLU A 96 -20.39 2.72 -4.44
CA GLU A 96 -21.27 1.79 -3.70
C GLU A 96 -21.06 1.79 -2.18
N LYS A 97 -19.97 2.40 -1.68
CA LYS A 97 -19.59 2.35 -0.26
C LYS A 97 -19.01 3.67 0.20
N GLU A 98 -19.14 3.97 1.49
CA GLU A 98 -18.45 5.08 2.19
C GLU A 98 -16.94 4.79 2.36
N THR A 99 -16.28 4.41 1.27
CA THR A 99 -14.84 4.09 1.21
C THR A 99 -14.18 4.91 0.11
N TYR A 100 -12.87 5.09 0.23
CA TYR A 100 -12.12 5.98 -0.64
C TYR A 100 -10.88 5.29 -1.19
N SER A 101 -10.54 5.62 -2.43
CA SER A 101 -9.25 5.31 -3.05
C SER A 101 -8.42 6.58 -3.15
N GLY A 102 -7.13 6.45 -2.87
CA GLY A 102 -6.14 7.48 -3.15
C GLY A 102 -5.50 7.21 -4.51
N MET A 103 -5.15 8.26 -5.22
CA MET A 103 -4.41 8.19 -6.48
C MET A 103 -3.22 9.13 -6.43
N VAL A 104 -2.03 8.60 -6.71
CA VAL A 104 -0.76 9.33 -6.70
C VAL A 104 -0.02 9.03 -8.00
N ASP A 105 0.36 10.07 -8.75
CA ASP A 105 1.23 9.93 -9.91
C ASP A 105 2.69 9.76 -9.46
N GLU A 106 3.10 8.51 -9.24
CA GLU A 106 4.40 8.21 -8.65
C GLU A 106 5.50 8.12 -9.72
N ASN A 107 6.32 9.16 -9.82
CA ASN A 107 7.42 9.26 -10.78
C ASN A 107 8.42 8.11 -10.63
N LYS A 108 8.66 7.64 -9.40
CA LYS A 108 9.59 6.55 -9.11
C LYS A 108 9.24 5.24 -9.82
N VAL A 109 7.94 4.94 -9.90
CA VAL A 109 7.42 3.73 -10.58
C VAL A 109 6.99 4.02 -12.02
N GLY A 110 6.73 5.29 -12.36
CA GLY A 110 6.31 5.71 -13.70
C GLY A 110 4.85 5.36 -14.03
N ILE A 111 4.01 5.13 -13.01
CA ILE A 111 2.59 4.84 -13.14
C ILE A 111 1.78 5.60 -12.08
N THR A 112 0.49 5.83 -12.35
CA THR A 112 -0.45 6.25 -11.31
C THR A 112 -0.71 5.10 -10.35
N LEU A 113 -0.34 5.26 -9.09
CA LEU A 113 -0.65 4.34 -8.00
C LEU A 113 -2.05 4.63 -7.48
N ILE A 114 -2.89 3.60 -7.48
CA ILE A 114 -4.23 3.61 -6.91
C ILE A 114 -4.20 2.68 -5.70
N PHE A 115 -4.71 3.14 -4.57
CA PHE A 115 -4.65 2.37 -3.32
C PHE A 115 -5.87 2.60 -2.45
N TYR A 116 -6.20 1.59 -1.65
CA TYR A 116 -7.28 1.68 -0.69
C TYR A 116 -6.89 2.53 0.53
N ILE A 117 -7.66 3.57 0.86
CA ILE A 117 -7.37 4.44 2.00
C ILE A 117 -7.82 3.78 3.30
N GLN A 118 -6.87 3.55 4.21
CA GLN A 118 -7.13 2.92 5.50
C GLN A 118 -7.76 3.91 6.49
N ASN A 119 -7.25 5.13 6.62
CA ASN A 119 -7.73 6.14 7.58
C ASN A 119 -8.79 7.08 6.99
N PHE A 120 -9.74 6.53 6.24
CA PHE A 120 -10.75 7.32 5.54
C PHE A 120 -11.68 8.11 6.49
N MET A 121 -11.95 7.58 7.69
CA MET A 121 -12.73 8.29 8.71
C MET A 121 -12.02 9.54 9.21
N GLU A 122 -10.70 9.45 9.47
CA GLU A 122 -9.89 10.60 9.85
C GLU A 122 -9.84 11.64 8.72
N PHE A 123 -9.63 11.18 7.49
CA PHE A 123 -9.66 12.04 6.32
C PHE A 123 -10.98 12.80 6.21
N ARG A 124 -12.11 12.09 6.32
CA ARG A 124 -13.44 12.69 6.24
C ARG A 124 -13.68 13.72 7.34
N GLU A 125 -13.37 13.37 8.58
CA GLU A 125 -13.49 14.25 9.74
C GLU A 125 -12.74 15.57 9.52
N ARG A 126 -11.49 15.49 9.05
CA ARG A 126 -10.68 16.67 8.73
C ARG A 126 -11.17 17.47 7.53
N MET A 127 -11.81 16.83 6.55
CA MET A 127 -12.41 17.54 5.41
C MET A 127 -13.73 18.23 5.78
N LEU A 128 -14.45 17.72 6.79
CA LEU A 128 -15.66 18.35 7.34
C LEU A 128 -15.34 19.51 8.28
N ASP A 129 -14.16 19.51 8.91
CA ASP A 129 -13.69 20.62 9.74
C ASP A 129 -13.44 21.88 8.88
N LYS A 130 -14.39 22.81 8.91
CA LYS A 130 -14.35 24.07 8.18
C LYS A 130 -13.38 25.09 8.81
N GLU A 131 -12.97 24.89 10.05
CA GLU A 131 -12.09 25.81 10.78
C GLU A 131 -10.61 25.47 10.53
N HIS A 132 -10.27 24.18 10.50
CA HIS A 132 -8.90 23.70 10.30
C HIS A 132 -8.73 23.04 8.94
N HIS A 133 -8.39 23.85 7.94
CA HIS A 133 -8.04 23.30 6.63
C HIS A 133 -6.83 22.37 6.75
N SER A 134 -7.03 21.10 6.40
CA SER A 134 -5.96 20.11 6.30
C SER A 134 -5.61 19.85 4.84
N LYS A 135 -4.35 19.53 4.56
CA LYS A 135 -3.90 18.99 3.27
C LYS A 135 -3.25 17.63 3.46
N ILE A 136 -3.27 16.82 2.42
CA ILE A 136 -2.47 15.59 2.38
C ILE A 136 -1.01 16.00 2.14
N SER A 137 -0.12 15.67 3.06
CA SER A 137 1.31 15.97 2.93
C SER A 137 2.13 14.82 2.36
N SER A 138 1.72 13.59 2.67
CA SER A 138 2.38 12.38 2.20
C SER A 138 1.48 11.16 2.36
N VAL A 139 1.89 10.05 1.76
CA VAL A 139 1.21 8.76 1.87
C VAL A 139 2.17 7.69 2.38
N CYS A 140 1.74 6.95 3.39
CA CYS A 140 2.43 5.75 3.86
C CYS A 140 1.78 4.51 3.26
N PHE A 141 2.50 3.77 2.43
CA PHE A 141 1.97 2.62 1.72
C PHE A 141 2.16 1.32 2.50
N SER A 142 1.21 0.41 2.30
CA SER A 142 1.27 -0.96 2.77
C SER A 142 0.61 -1.92 1.77
N GLY A 143 1.03 -3.17 1.77
CA GLY A 143 0.52 -4.21 0.90
C GLY A 143 0.11 -5.44 1.69
N MET A 144 -1.06 -6.00 1.40
CA MET A 144 -1.44 -7.30 1.93
C MET A 144 -1.32 -8.36 0.83
N SER A 145 -0.59 -9.43 1.09
CA SER A 145 -0.39 -10.51 0.13
C SER A 145 -0.99 -11.83 0.59
N VAL A 146 -1.55 -12.56 -0.37
CA VAL A 146 -2.16 -13.88 -0.18
C VAL A 146 -1.34 -15.00 -0.82
N GLY A 147 -0.17 -14.66 -1.36
CA GLY A 147 0.71 -15.59 -2.04
C GLY A 147 1.97 -14.88 -2.53
N GLY A 148 3.12 -15.40 -2.12
CA GLY A 148 4.41 -14.82 -2.47
C GLY A 148 5.52 -15.85 -2.53
N LYS A 149 6.64 -15.47 -3.13
CA LYS A 149 7.87 -16.26 -3.19
C LYS A 149 9.06 -15.38 -2.86
N VAL A 150 10.03 -15.93 -2.16
CA VAL A 150 11.31 -15.27 -1.92
C VAL A 150 12.30 -15.72 -2.99
N LEU A 151 12.89 -14.75 -3.69
CA LEU A 151 13.90 -14.92 -4.72
C LEU A 151 15.27 -14.59 -4.14
N LEU A 152 16.30 -15.20 -4.73
CA LEU A 152 17.69 -14.90 -4.37
C LEU A 152 18.08 -13.47 -4.78
N PRO A 153 19.05 -12.87 -4.06
CA PRO A 153 19.67 -11.61 -4.48
C PRO A 153 20.27 -11.73 -5.88
N ILE A 154 20.23 -10.63 -6.64
CA ILE A 154 21.04 -10.51 -7.85
C ILE A 154 22.42 -10.02 -7.43
N LYS A 155 23.47 -10.78 -7.77
CA LYS A 155 24.85 -10.35 -7.51
C LYS A 155 25.16 -9.11 -8.36
N LYS A 156 25.25 -7.95 -7.73
CA LYS A 156 25.75 -6.71 -8.33
C LYS A 156 27.06 -6.31 -7.67
N SER A 157 28.01 -5.84 -8.46
CA SER A 157 29.21 -5.18 -7.94
C SER A 157 28.85 -3.80 -7.36
N GLN A 158 29.60 -3.30 -6.39
CA GLN A 158 29.40 -1.94 -5.84
C GLN A 158 29.39 -0.86 -6.94
N LYS A 159 30.22 -1.02 -7.98
CA LYS A 159 30.22 -0.11 -9.14
C LYS A 159 28.89 -0.12 -9.90
N GLN A 160 28.27 -1.30 -10.05
CA GLN A 160 26.96 -1.42 -10.72
C GLN A 160 25.84 -0.81 -9.88
N ILE A 161 25.88 -0.99 -8.56
CA ILE A 161 24.91 -0.38 -7.64
C ILE A 161 25.01 1.15 -7.70
N GLN A 162 26.22 1.70 -7.63
CA GLN A 162 26.43 3.14 -7.69
C GLN A 162 25.97 3.73 -9.03
N LYS A 163 26.28 3.04 -10.15
CA LYS A 163 25.81 3.46 -11.48
C LYS A 163 24.29 3.45 -11.59
N ALA A 164 23.61 2.43 -11.05
CA ALA A 164 22.15 2.35 -11.07
C ALA A 164 21.51 3.52 -10.32
N LYS A 165 22.02 3.88 -9.13
CA LYS A 165 21.53 5.02 -8.35
C LYS A 165 21.69 6.36 -9.10
N VAL A 166 22.84 6.57 -9.74
CA VAL A 166 23.07 7.80 -10.53
C VAL A 166 22.17 7.85 -11.76
N ALA A 167 22.00 6.72 -12.45
CA ALA A 167 21.12 6.63 -13.61
C ALA A 167 19.65 6.91 -13.26
N ALA A 168 19.14 6.36 -12.14
CA ALA A 168 17.78 6.61 -11.67
C ALA A 168 17.54 8.10 -11.40
N LYS A 169 18.49 8.77 -10.71
CA LYS A 169 18.40 10.21 -10.45
C LYS A 169 18.40 11.04 -11.73
N ASN A 170 19.28 10.71 -12.68
CA ASN A 170 19.34 11.41 -13.98
C ASN A 170 18.04 11.22 -14.78
N ARG A 171 17.49 9.99 -14.80
CA ARG A 171 16.23 9.68 -15.47
C ARG A 171 15.07 10.50 -14.91
N ASN A 172 14.98 10.66 -13.59
CA ASN A 172 13.94 11.49 -12.96
C ASN A 172 14.05 12.95 -13.40
N SER A 173 15.25 13.53 -13.42
CA SER A 173 15.45 14.90 -13.90
C SER A 173 15.09 15.07 -15.38
N LEU A 174 15.39 14.09 -16.23
CA LEU A 174 14.99 14.10 -17.64
C LEU A 174 13.47 14.00 -17.81
N ILE A 175 12.79 13.17 -17.01
CA ILE A 175 11.33 13.05 -17.03
C ILE A 175 10.67 14.38 -16.63
N GLU A 176 11.18 15.06 -15.61
CA GLU A 176 10.69 16.39 -15.21
C GLU A 176 10.91 17.43 -16.31
N ALA A 177 12.09 17.45 -16.95
CA ALA A 177 12.37 18.36 -18.06
C ALA A 177 11.44 18.07 -19.26
N ALA A 178 11.25 16.81 -19.63
CA ALA A 178 10.36 16.39 -20.71
C ALA A 178 8.89 16.75 -20.40
N LYS A 179 8.42 16.60 -19.16
CA LYS A 179 7.08 17.06 -18.73
C LYS A 179 6.90 18.57 -18.93
N ASN A 180 7.98 19.35 -18.84
CA ASN A 180 7.97 20.79 -19.08
C ASN A 180 8.15 21.18 -20.56
N GLY A 181 8.21 20.21 -21.48
CA GLY A 181 8.28 20.45 -22.92
C GLY A 181 9.71 20.53 -23.50
N ASP A 182 10.72 20.01 -22.80
CA ASP A 182 12.09 19.93 -23.29
C ASP A 182 12.25 18.80 -24.33
N GLU A 183 12.41 19.16 -25.61
CA GLU A 183 12.57 18.20 -26.72
C GLU A 183 13.88 17.40 -26.62
N ASP A 184 14.97 17.99 -26.15
CA ASP A 184 16.27 17.31 -26.01
C ASP A 184 16.18 16.22 -24.93
N ALA A 185 15.43 16.50 -23.85
CA ALA A 185 15.14 15.52 -22.81
C ALA A 185 14.27 14.37 -23.35
N MET A 186 13.28 14.66 -24.20
CA MET A 186 12.45 13.62 -24.85
C MET A 186 13.27 12.72 -25.78
N GLU A 187 14.16 13.29 -26.60
CA GLU A 187 15.03 12.52 -27.49
C GLU A 187 15.99 11.63 -26.68
N SER A 188 16.59 12.19 -25.62
CA SER A 188 17.50 11.45 -24.73
C SER A 188 16.81 10.24 -24.08
N LEU A 189 15.60 10.43 -23.53
CA LEU A 189 14.81 9.34 -22.94
C LEU A 189 14.46 8.26 -23.96
N THR A 190 14.15 8.65 -25.21
CA THR A 190 13.80 7.71 -26.29
C THR A 190 14.99 6.83 -26.67
N ILE A 191 16.18 7.42 -26.80
CA ILE A 191 17.41 6.68 -27.11
C ILE A 191 17.75 5.70 -25.97
N GLU A 192 17.65 6.15 -24.73
CA GLU A 192 17.89 5.29 -23.55
C GLU A 192 16.93 4.09 -23.50
N ASP A 193 15.64 4.30 -23.79
CA ASP A 193 14.65 3.23 -23.76
C ASP A 193 14.87 2.19 -24.88
N ILE A 194 15.29 2.62 -26.08
CA ILE A 194 15.66 1.70 -27.18
C ILE A 194 16.86 0.83 -26.77
N ASP A 195 17.90 1.45 -26.20
CA ASP A 195 19.09 0.73 -25.75
C ASP A 195 18.78 -0.25 -24.62
N LEU A 196 17.96 0.18 -23.65
CA LEU A 196 17.51 -0.66 -22.54
C LEU A 196 16.72 -1.87 -23.05
N TYR A 197 15.76 -1.67 -23.94
CA TYR A 197 14.97 -2.74 -24.54
C TYR A 197 15.85 -3.76 -25.28
N SER A 198 16.80 -3.27 -26.08
CA SER A 198 17.75 -4.11 -26.81
C SER A 198 18.62 -4.96 -25.88
N GLN A 199 19.12 -4.36 -24.78
CA GLN A 199 19.91 -5.06 -23.78
C GLN A 199 19.10 -6.13 -23.03
N ILE A 200 17.88 -5.80 -22.59
CA ILE A 200 16.99 -6.72 -21.87
C ILE A 200 16.61 -7.89 -22.78
N SER A 201 16.24 -7.63 -24.03
CA SER A 201 15.86 -8.67 -25.01
C SER A 201 16.99 -9.68 -25.24
N ARG A 202 18.24 -9.21 -25.39
CA ARG A 202 19.41 -10.08 -25.54
C ARG A 202 19.67 -10.95 -24.32
N ARG A 203 19.49 -10.39 -23.11
CA ARG A 203 19.66 -11.13 -21.86
C ARG A 203 18.54 -12.14 -21.65
N ALA A 204 17.29 -11.78 -21.94
CA ALA A 204 16.12 -12.64 -21.78
C ALA A 204 16.19 -13.93 -22.61
N MET A 205 16.90 -13.90 -23.74
CA MET A 205 17.15 -15.10 -24.55
C MET A 205 18.18 -16.07 -23.96
N LYS A 206 19.01 -15.63 -23.01
CA LYS A 206 20.17 -16.38 -22.49
C LYS A 206 20.13 -16.64 -20.98
N GLU A 207 19.45 -15.79 -20.23
CA GLU A 207 19.37 -15.79 -18.77
C GLU A 207 17.91 -16.01 -18.32
N ASP A 208 17.72 -16.51 -17.10
CA ASP A 208 16.38 -16.62 -16.51
C ASP A 208 15.79 -15.22 -16.26
N LEU A 209 14.50 -15.02 -16.55
CA LEU A 209 13.87 -13.70 -16.45
C LEU A 209 14.02 -13.09 -15.05
N TYR A 210 13.97 -13.90 -13.99
CA TYR A 210 14.13 -13.42 -12.61
C TYR A 210 15.56 -13.09 -12.21
N SER A 211 16.55 -13.45 -13.04
CA SER A 211 17.94 -13.01 -12.90
C SER A 211 18.23 -11.68 -13.62
N ILE A 212 17.33 -11.26 -14.50
CA ILE A 212 17.44 -10.00 -15.26
C ILE A 212 16.60 -8.90 -14.61
N ILE A 213 15.38 -9.22 -14.22
CA ILE A 213 14.43 -8.29 -13.60
C ILE A 213 14.81 -8.11 -12.13
N ASP A 214 15.11 -6.87 -11.77
CA ASP A 214 15.51 -6.48 -10.42
C ASP A 214 14.30 -6.18 -9.54
N SER A 215 13.48 -5.23 -10.00
CA SER A 215 12.22 -4.80 -9.43
C SER A 215 11.09 -4.91 -10.48
N CYS A 216 9.85 -5.03 -10.01
CA CYS A 216 8.66 -5.03 -10.84
C CYS A 216 7.54 -4.41 -10.01
N PHE A 217 6.75 -3.51 -10.59
CA PHE A 217 5.57 -2.98 -9.92
C PHE A 217 4.51 -2.71 -10.99
N MET A 218 3.59 -3.65 -11.16
CA MET A 218 2.64 -3.65 -12.27
C MET A 218 1.21 -3.87 -11.78
N PRO A 219 0.24 -3.06 -12.22
CA PRO A 219 -1.18 -3.32 -11.95
C PRO A 219 -1.55 -4.74 -12.40
N CYS A 220 -2.39 -5.43 -11.63
CA CYS A 220 -2.82 -6.77 -11.96
C CYS A 220 -4.23 -7.05 -11.44
N GLY A 221 -4.96 -7.92 -12.13
CA GLY A 221 -6.34 -8.24 -11.77
C GLY A 221 -7.34 -7.23 -12.33
N VAL A 222 -8.56 -7.29 -11.80
CA VAL A 222 -9.68 -6.41 -12.21
C VAL A 222 -9.73 -5.15 -11.36
N GLU A 223 -9.31 -5.26 -10.09
CA GLU A 223 -9.29 -4.14 -9.16
C GLU A 223 -8.04 -3.28 -9.37
N CYS A 224 -8.23 -1.96 -9.39
CA CYS A 224 -7.16 -1.00 -9.68
C CYS A 224 -6.10 -0.91 -8.56
N ASP A 225 -6.41 -1.40 -7.36
CA ASP A 225 -5.55 -1.35 -6.18
C ASP A 225 -4.71 -2.63 -5.97
N GLN A 226 -4.63 -3.50 -6.99
CA GLN A 226 -3.85 -4.74 -6.93
C GLN A 226 -2.62 -4.68 -7.84
N TYR A 227 -1.48 -5.11 -7.29
CA TYR A 227 -0.20 -5.02 -7.98
C TYR A 227 0.60 -6.32 -7.85
N SER A 228 1.28 -6.68 -8.94
CA SER A 228 2.35 -7.68 -8.93
C SER A 228 3.66 -6.96 -8.65
N VAL A 229 4.29 -7.29 -7.52
CA VAL A 229 5.51 -6.66 -7.07
C VAL A 229 6.67 -7.65 -7.01
N ILE A 230 7.83 -7.23 -7.54
CA ILE A 230 9.14 -7.77 -7.21
C ILE A 230 9.94 -6.63 -6.59
N GLY A 231 10.50 -6.84 -5.41
CA GLY A 231 11.30 -5.83 -4.71
C GLY A 231 12.30 -6.44 -3.74
N GLU A 232 13.31 -5.68 -3.37
CA GLU A 232 14.29 -6.07 -2.35
C GLU A 232 13.62 -6.04 -0.96
N ILE A 233 13.90 -7.06 -0.17
CA ILE A 233 13.51 -7.13 1.23
C ILE A 233 14.60 -6.40 2.01
N GLU A 234 14.26 -5.29 2.65
CA GLU A 234 15.20 -4.54 3.48
C GLU A 234 15.14 -5.00 4.93
N GLU A 235 13.93 -5.23 5.45
CA GLU A 235 13.68 -5.64 6.82
C GLU A 235 12.64 -6.75 6.87
N VAL A 236 12.78 -7.65 7.84
CA VAL A 236 11.82 -8.74 8.08
C VAL A 236 11.51 -8.79 9.57
N GLU A 237 10.24 -8.67 9.89
CA GLU A 237 9.68 -8.91 11.21
C GLU A 237 8.72 -10.11 11.13
N LYS A 238 8.82 -11.00 12.13
CA LYS A 238 7.88 -12.10 12.28
C LYS A 238 6.94 -11.80 13.42
N ILE A 239 5.68 -11.52 13.11
CA ILE A 239 4.63 -11.22 14.07
C ILE A 239 3.66 -12.40 14.17
N ARG A 240 2.84 -12.42 15.22
CA ARG A 240 1.90 -13.52 15.49
C ARG A 240 0.52 -12.97 15.79
N ASN A 241 -0.48 -13.49 15.08
CA ASN A 241 -1.88 -13.16 15.33
C ASN A 241 -2.29 -13.66 16.73
N ILE A 242 -2.86 -12.78 17.57
CA ILE A 242 -3.22 -13.13 18.95
C ILE A 242 -4.38 -14.12 19.07
N TYR A 243 -5.28 -14.17 18.07
CA TYR A 243 -6.46 -15.03 18.04
C TYR A 243 -6.14 -16.42 17.48
N THR A 244 -5.52 -16.47 16.29
CA THR A 244 -5.29 -17.73 15.56
C THR A 244 -3.91 -18.31 15.82
N LYS A 245 -3.01 -17.52 16.41
CA LYS A 245 -1.60 -17.87 16.63
C LYS A 245 -0.80 -18.11 15.36
N GLU A 246 -1.35 -17.79 14.19
CA GLU A 246 -0.65 -17.88 12.91
C GLU A 246 0.50 -16.87 12.84
N GLU A 247 1.63 -17.31 12.28
CA GLU A 247 2.80 -16.46 12.07
C GLU A 247 2.69 -15.70 10.74
N ILE A 248 3.06 -14.44 10.77
CA ILE A 248 2.91 -13.50 9.66
C ILE A 248 4.26 -12.82 9.48
N TYR A 249 4.72 -12.73 8.24
CA TYR A 249 5.87 -11.93 7.89
C TYR A 249 5.41 -10.53 7.55
N ARG A 250 5.97 -9.55 8.24
CA ARG A 250 5.92 -8.13 7.91
C ARG A 250 7.28 -7.75 7.34
N MET A 251 7.31 -7.28 6.11
CA MET A 251 8.55 -6.99 5.40
C MET A 251 8.55 -5.55 4.90
N LYS A 252 9.65 -4.84 5.12
CA LYS A 252 9.92 -3.58 4.41
C LYS A 252 10.45 -3.95 3.03
N ILE A 253 9.73 -3.55 1.99
CA ILE A 253 10.08 -3.82 0.60
C ILE A 253 10.44 -2.51 -0.08
N GLU A 254 11.55 -2.52 -0.82
CA GLU A 254 11.93 -1.48 -1.77
C GLU A 254 11.71 -2.01 -3.19
N SER A 255 11.01 -1.24 -4.02
CA SER A 255 10.89 -1.51 -5.45
C SER A 255 10.83 -0.20 -6.23
N HIS A 256 11.80 0.02 -7.11
CA HIS A 256 11.91 1.24 -7.92
C HIS A 256 11.98 2.51 -7.05
N ASP A 257 12.75 2.51 -5.96
CA ASP A 257 12.87 3.55 -4.94
C ASP A 257 11.55 3.85 -4.16
N LEU A 258 10.52 3.02 -4.35
CA LEU A 258 9.30 3.03 -3.54
C LEU A 258 9.45 2.07 -2.36
N GLU A 259 9.42 2.61 -1.15
CA GLU A 259 9.46 1.83 0.08
C GLU A 259 8.05 1.67 0.66
N PHE A 260 7.70 0.44 1.03
CA PHE A 260 6.40 0.13 1.64
C PHE A 260 6.45 -1.17 2.45
N VAL A 261 5.46 -1.36 3.33
CA VAL A 261 5.37 -2.57 4.17
C VAL A 261 4.49 -3.62 3.51
N VAL A 262 4.96 -4.86 3.37
CA VAL A 262 4.14 -5.99 2.93
C VAL A 262 3.89 -6.96 4.07
N CYS A 263 2.63 -7.33 4.29
CA CYS A 263 2.23 -8.41 5.19
C CYS A 263 1.74 -9.64 4.43
N ILE A 264 2.28 -10.80 4.80
CA ILE A 264 1.92 -12.09 4.25
C ILE A 264 1.93 -13.17 5.34
N ASN A 265 0.97 -14.07 5.29
CA ASN A 265 0.97 -15.24 6.15
C ASN A 265 2.18 -16.13 5.85
N SER A 266 2.86 -16.64 6.88
CA SER A 266 3.98 -17.57 6.70
C SER A 266 3.61 -18.81 5.87
N LYS A 267 2.35 -19.27 5.96
CA LYS A 267 1.82 -20.42 5.19
C LYS A 267 1.69 -20.12 3.68
N ASP A 268 1.58 -18.85 3.32
CA ASP A 268 1.35 -18.39 1.94
C ASP A 268 2.65 -17.88 1.28
N LEU A 269 3.78 -17.91 2.00
CA LEU A 269 5.09 -17.49 1.51
C LEU A 269 5.98 -18.71 1.20
N LEU A 270 6.40 -18.83 -0.06
CA LEU A 270 7.36 -19.85 -0.47
C LEU A 270 8.80 -19.33 -0.32
N GLY A 271 9.63 -20.06 0.43
CA GLY A 271 11.01 -19.67 0.70
C GLY A 271 11.13 -18.81 1.97
N GLU A 272 12.38 -18.54 2.36
CA GLU A 272 12.67 -17.85 3.62
C GLU A 272 12.99 -16.37 3.36
N PRO A 273 12.21 -15.42 3.91
CA PRO A 273 12.45 -14.00 3.73
C PRO A 273 13.63 -13.56 4.58
N GLN A 274 14.58 -12.84 3.99
CA GLN A 274 15.74 -12.28 4.67
C GLN A 274 16.13 -10.96 4.00
N PRO A 275 16.69 -9.99 4.75
CA PRO A 275 17.28 -8.79 4.17
C PRO A 275 18.22 -9.10 3.00
N GLY A 276 18.12 -8.31 1.93
CA GLY A 276 18.87 -8.48 0.67
C GLY A 276 18.32 -9.55 -0.28
N ARG A 277 17.38 -10.41 0.16
CA ARG A 277 16.61 -11.25 -0.77
C ARG A 277 15.51 -10.41 -1.43
N ARG A 278 14.79 -10.99 -2.39
CA ARG A 278 13.71 -10.28 -3.07
C ARG A 278 12.37 -10.95 -2.84
N PHE A 279 11.35 -10.16 -2.54
CA PHE A 279 9.97 -10.62 -2.49
C PHE A 279 9.38 -10.57 -3.89
N LYS A 280 8.62 -11.61 -4.27
CA LYS A 280 7.75 -11.62 -5.44
C LYS A 280 6.35 -12.01 -5.01
N GLY A 281 5.35 -11.19 -5.25
CA GLY A 281 3.97 -11.54 -4.92
C GLY A 281 2.96 -10.55 -5.46
N GLN A 282 1.68 -10.97 -5.41
CA GLN A 282 0.58 -10.05 -5.64
C GLN A 282 0.18 -9.41 -4.31
N ILE A 283 0.02 -8.10 -4.30
CA ILE A 283 -0.39 -7.33 -3.14
C ILE A 283 -1.71 -6.61 -3.44
N TRP A 284 -2.54 -6.49 -2.42
CA TRP A 284 -3.56 -5.45 -2.35
C TRP A 284 -2.93 -4.23 -1.68
N MET A 285 -2.87 -3.14 -2.42
CA MET A 285 -2.21 -1.90 -2.03
C MET A 285 -3.17 -1.04 -1.21
N GLN A 286 -2.68 -0.63 -0.05
CA GLN A 286 -3.37 0.22 0.89
C GLN A 286 -2.48 1.40 1.26
N GLY A 287 -3.10 2.49 1.71
CA GLY A 287 -2.38 3.68 2.13
C GLY A 287 -3.01 4.35 3.34
N THR A 288 -2.15 4.91 4.18
CA THR A 288 -2.54 5.86 5.22
C THR A 288 -2.14 7.26 4.77
N LEU A 289 -3.12 8.17 4.71
CA LEU A 289 -2.88 9.57 4.37
C LEU A 289 -2.29 10.29 5.58
N LYS A 290 -1.20 11.02 5.39
CA LYS A 290 -0.67 11.96 6.39
C LYS A 290 -1.28 13.33 6.14
N LEU A 291 -2.02 13.82 7.12
CA LEU A 291 -2.74 15.09 7.05
C LEU A 291 -1.99 16.13 7.88
N GLU A 292 -1.74 17.29 7.27
CA GLU A 292 -1.11 18.44 7.91
C GLU A 292 -2.07 19.64 7.92
N ASP A 293 -2.10 20.34 9.05
CA ASP A 293 -2.89 21.55 9.20
C ASP A 293 -2.24 22.70 8.41
N ILE A 294 -3.06 23.41 7.64
CA ILE A 294 -2.65 24.63 6.94
C ILE A 294 -2.68 25.76 7.96
N ILE A 295 -1.53 26.04 8.59
CA ILE A 295 -1.37 27.23 9.41
C ILE A 295 -1.46 28.45 8.48
N ARG A 296 -2.62 29.13 8.45
CA ARG A 296 -2.71 30.47 7.89
C ARG A 296 -1.81 31.36 8.75
N LYS A 297 -0.65 31.75 8.23
CA LYS A 297 0.10 32.90 8.77
C LYS A 297 -0.86 34.08 8.72
N GLN A 298 -1.46 34.41 9.87
CA GLN A 298 -2.20 35.65 10.01
C GLN A 298 -1.24 36.76 9.60
N GLY A 299 -1.60 37.48 8.54
CA GLY A 299 -0.85 38.64 8.09
C GLY A 299 -0.66 39.56 9.28
N ILE A 300 0.60 39.82 9.62
CA ILE A 300 0.97 40.96 10.45
C ILE A 300 0.48 42.17 9.66
N LYS A 301 -0.65 42.73 10.07
CA LYS A 301 -1.11 44.05 9.68
C LYS A 301 -0.30 45.11 10.42
#